data_AF-A0A7V5VY75-F1
#
_entry.id   AF-A0A7V5VY75-F1
#
_cell.length_a   1.000
_cell.length_b   1.000
_cell.length_c   1.000
_cell.angle_alpha   90.00
_cell.angle_beta   90.00
_cell.angle_gamma   90.00
#
_symmetry.space_group_name_H-M   'P 1'
#
loop_
_entity.id
_entity.type
_entity.pdbx_description
1 polymer ?
#
loop_
_entity_poly.entity_id
_entity_poly.type
_entity_poly.pdbx_seq_one_letter_code
_entity_poly.pdbx_strand_id
1 'polypeptide(L)'
;FIAENYRKTYLKLPKTLRTLIISLSRILPSSKQWLLTRLINKLRTFSIGSEISSWEERTIFWSSFFTHSDLSEILSEGWFMKDDIGRMILHDYINQYDINEEVSKITYMTLKAISSPIELLKISSIENESGISIYTPYLSHDLIEFVLSLPDSYKVNDKIGKLILRMSFESDIPLRIVKRSKANFNPPLGYWLTSDLQDIFWETMKKDKGFFKNNHIYQMWKQQKIGLRDYSAQLWAIFAFQFWVNSNY
;
A
#
# COMPACT_ATOMS: atom_id res chain seq x y z
N PHE A 1 -12.89 1.38 -1.36
CA PHE A 1 -14.04 2.04 -2.02
C PHE A 1 -14.22 1.70 -3.50
N ILE A 2 -13.47 2.27 -4.47
CA ILE A 2 -13.70 1.99 -5.91
C ILE A 2 -13.59 0.49 -6.22
N ALA A 3 -12.60 -0.19 -5.62
CA ALA A 3 -12.47 -1.64 -5.71
C ALA A 3 -13.71 -2.39 -5.18
N GLU A 4 -14.36 -1.93 -4.11
CA GLU A 4 -15.58 -2.56 -3.59
C GLU A 4 -16.75 -2.46 -4.59
N ASN A 5 -16.86 -1.35 -5.33
CA ASN A 5 -17.89 -1.23 -6.36
C ASN A 5 -17.62 -2.18 -7.53
N TYR A 6 -16.36 -2.35 -7.94
CA TYR A 6 -16.00 -3.38 -8.93
C TYR A 6 -16.23 -4.80 -8.40
N ARG A 7 -16.04 -5.04 -7.10
CA ARG A 7 -16.24 -6.35 -6.47
C ARG A 7 -17.69 -6.83 -6.61
N LYS A 8 -18.68 -5.95 -6.48
CA LYS A 8 -20.10 -6.29 -6.68
C LYS A 8 -20.37 -6.94 -8.04
N THR A 9 -19.71 -6.44 -9.09
CA THR A 9 -19.81 -7.01 -10.44
C THR A 9 -18.97 -8.26 -10.58
N TYR A 10 -17.76 -8.28 -10.02
CA TYR A 10 -16.88 -9.46 -10.03
C TYR A 10 -17.54 -10.69 -9.40
N LEU A 11 -18.24 -10.53 -8.28
CA LEU A 11 -18.91 -11.64 -7.58
C LEU A 11 -20.10 -12.24 -8.34
N LYS A 12 -20.62 -11.56 -9.36
CA LYS A 12 -21.64 -12.14 -10.27
C LYS A 12 -21.06 -13.22 -11.18
N LEU A 13 -19.73 -13.28 -11.33
CA LEU A 13 -19.07 -14.31 -12.11
C LEU A 13 -19.12 -15.68 -11.40
N PRO A 14 -19.31 -16.79 -12.13
CA PRO A 14 -19.24 -18.13 -11.55
C PRO A 14 -17.92 -18.37 -10.82
N LYS A 15 -17.97 -19.12 -9.71
CA LYS A 15 -16.80 -19.42 -8.88
C LYS A 15 -15.66 -20.04 -9.68
N THR A 16 -15.97 -20.92 -10.65
CA THR A 16 -15.00 -21.55 -11.55
C THR A 16 -14.21 -20.54 -12.37
N LEU A 17 -14.88 -19.52 -12.91
CA LEU A 17 -14.24 -18.46 -13.67
C LEU A 17 -13.37 -17.57 -12.76
N ARG A 18 -13.85 -17.24 -11.56
CA ARG A 18 -13.08 -16.48 -10.57
C ARG A 18 -11.80 -17.22 -10.14
N THR A 19 -11.90 -18.52 -9.87
CA THR A 19 -10.73 -19.35 -9.54
C THR A 19 -9.75 -19.44 -10.71
N LEU A 20 -10.25 -19.51 -11.95
CA LEU A 20 -9.39 -19.49 -13.14
C LEU A 20 -8.65 -18.16 -13.27
N ILE A 21 -9.34 -17.03 -13.08
CA ILE A 21 -8.73 -15.69 -13.10
C ILE A 21 -7.61 -15.60 -12.06
N ILE A 22 -7.85 -16.07 -10.83
CA ILE A 22 -6.84 -16.07 -9.76
C ILE A 22 -5.64 -16.93 -10.17
N SER A 23 -5.86 -18.16 -10.62
CA SER A 23 -4.78 -19.07 -11.04
C SER A 23 -3.95 -18.50 -12.20
N LEU A 24 -4.60 -17.97 -13.23
CA LEU A 24 -3.90 -17.34 -14.36
C LEU A 24 -3.11 -16.10 -13.91
N SER A 25 -3.68 -15.26 -13.05
CA SER A 25 -3.00 -14.07 -12.53
C SER A 25 -1.75 -14.41 -11.69
N ARG A 26 -1.72 -15.61 -11.08
CA ARG A 26 -0.55 -16.12 -10.35
C ARG A 26 0.55 -16.62 -11.28
N ILE A 27 0.27 -16.97 -12.53
CA ILE A 27 1.28 -17.46 -13.48
C ILE A 27 1.80 -16.31 -14.34
N LEU A 28 0.91 -15.41 -14.76
CA LEU A 28 1.24 -14.36 -15.71
C LEU A 28 2.21 -13.30 -15.14
N PRO A 29 3.10 -12.74 -15.97
CA PRO A 29 3.92 -11.60 -15.60
C PRO A 29 3.07 -10.43 -15.08
N SER A 30 3.48 -9.87 -13.94
CA SER A 30 2.71 -8.85 -13.20
C SER A 30 3.62 -7.73 -12.68
N SER A 31 4.47 -7.21 -13.54
CA SER A 31 5.29 -6.02 -13.26
C SER A 31 4.54 -4.70 -13.51
N LYS A 32 5.12 -3.58 -13.08
CA LYS A 32 4.65 -2.23 -13.41
C LYS A 32 5.25 -1.65 -14.69
N GLN A 33 6.14 -2.39 -15.36
CA GLN A 33 6.94 -1.90 -16.49
C GLN A 33 6.12 -1.70 -17.77
N TRP A 34 5.13 -2.57 -18.01
CA TRP A 34 4.29 -2.56 -19.20
C TRP A 34 2.82 -2.37 -18.84
N LEU A 35 2.03 -1.83 -19.78
CA LEU A 35 0.60 -1.59 -19.55
C LEU A 35 -0.16 -2.87 -19.19
N LEU A 36 0.10 -3.96 -19.92
CA LEU A 36 -0.55 -5.26 -19.69
C LEU A 36 -0.16 -5.88 -18.36
N THR A 37 1.13 -5.91 -18.03
CA THR A 37 1.61 -6.50 -16.76
C THR A 37 1.11 -5.70 -15.55
N ARG A 38 0.98 -4.38 -15.70
CA ARG A 38 0.38 -3.52 -14.68
C ARG A 38 -1.10 -3.82 -14.45
N LEU A 39 -1.84 -4.09 -15.52
CA LEU A 39 -3.23 -4.53 -15.42
C LEU A 39 -3.32 -5.90 -14.74
N ILE A 40 -2.47 -6.86 -15.12
CA ILE A 40 -2.43 -8.19 -14.50
C ILE A 40 -2.10 -8.08 -13.00
N ASN A 41 -1.16 -7.23 -12.59
CA ASN A 41 -0.84 -7.04 -11.17
C ASN A 41 -2.04 -6.49 -10.37
N LYS A 42 -2.74 -5.50 -10.94
CA LYS A 42 -3.98 -4.97 -10.35
C LYS A 42 -5.06 -6.05 -10.28
N LEU A 43 -5.27 -6.80 -11.35
CA LEU A 43 -6.25 -7.88 -11.41
C LEU A 43 -5.96 -8.98 -10.40
N ARG A 44 -4.69 -9.37 -10.23
CA ARG A 44 -4.25 -10.36 -9.23
C ARG A 44 -4.66 -9.93 -7.84
N THR A 45 -4.22 -8.75 -7.43
CA THR A 45 -4.47 -8.19 -6.10
C THR A 45 -5.96 -7.98 -5.86
N PHE A 46 -6.66 -7.46 -6.86
CA PHE A 46 -8.11 -7.25 -6.80
C PHE A 46 -8.88 -8.57 -6.68
N SER A 47 -8.55 -9.58 -7.49
CA SER A 47 -9.28 -10.86 -7.52
C SER A 47 -9.08 -11.65 -6.24
N ILE A 48 -7.83 -11.73 -5.74
CA ILE A 48 -7.53 -12.42 -4.47
C ILE A 48 -8.27 -11.73 -3.31
N GLY A 49 -8.16 -10.41 -3.20
CA GLY A 49 -8.85 -9.68 -2.14
C GLY A 49 -10.38 -9.76 -2.26
N SER A 50 -10.93 -9.80 -3.48
CA SER A 50 -12.38 -9.85 -3.67
C SER A 50 -13.05 -11.11 -3.11
N GLU A 51 -12.31 -12.21 -2.98
CA GLU A 51 -12.78 -13.46 -2.38
C GLU A 51 -12.91 -13.41 -0.85
N ILE A 52 -12.24 -12.49 -0.17
CA ILE A 52 -12.31 -12.35 1.29
C ILE A 52 -13.68 -11.80 1.67
N SER A 53 -14.38 -12.46 2.60
CA SER A 53 -15.78 -12.12 2.93
C SER A 53 -15.93 -10.91 3.83
N SER A 54 -15.10 -10.79 4.88
CA SER A 54 -15.10 -9.60 5.76
C SER A 54 -14.58 -8.37 5.02
N TRP A 55 -15.24 -7.24 5.25
CA TRP A 55 -14.86 -5.96 4.64
C TRP A 55 -13.56 -5.43 5.25
N GLU A 56 -13.39 -5.58 6.55
CA GLU A 56 -12.22 -5.20 7.32
C GLU A 56 -10.99 -5.95 6.80
N GLU A 57 -11.10 -7.27 6.67
CA GLU A 57 -10.01 -8.13 6.19
C GLU A 57 -9.62 -7.82 4.74
N ARG A 58 -10.60 -7.53 3.88
CA ARG A 58 -10.32 -7.07 2.51
C ARG A 58 -9.56 -5.75 2.49
N THR A 59 -9.99 -4.82 3.32
CA THR A 59 -9.40 -3.49 3.43
C THR A 59 -7.95 -3.59 3.89
N ILE A 60 -7.68 -4.41 4.90
CA ILE A 60 -6.32 -4.68 5.40
C ILE A 60 -5.48 -5.34 4.31
N PHE A 61 -6.01 -6.35 3.62
CA PHE A 61 -5.33 -7.03 2.52
C PHE A 61 -4.93 -6.07 1.40
N TRP A 62 -5.83 -5.19 0.95
CA TRP A 62 -5.52 -4.20 -0.09
C TRP A 62 -4.63 -3.05 0.38
N SER A 63 -4.48 -2.88 1.69
CA SER A 63 -3.57 -1.89 2.30
C SER A 63 -2.18 -2.47 2.59
N SER A 64 -1.99 -3.77 2.38
CA SER A 64 -0.75 -4.49 2.69
C SER A 64 -0.05 -4.95 1.40
N PHE A 65 1.28 -5.06 1.46
CA PHE A 65 2.10 -5.57 0.35
C PHE A 65 2.74 -6.93 0.64
N PHE A 66 2.63 -7.41 1.89
CA PHE A 66 2.91 -8.79 2.28
C PHE A 66 1.63 -9.42 2.80
N THR A 67 1.40 -10.66 2.41
CA THR A 67 0.54 -11.57 3.16
C THR A 67 1.36 -12.29 4.23
N HIS A 68 0.71 -12.81 5.26
CA HIS A 68 1.37 -13.64 6.27
C HIS A 68 2.08 -14.86 5.65
N SER A 69 1.52 -15.43 4.58
CA SER A 69 2.16 -16.49 3.81
C SER A 69 3.46 -16.02 3.14
N ASP A 70 3.48 -14.82 2.55
CA ASP A 70 4.69 -14.27 1.92
C ASP A 70 5.81 -14.10 2.96
N LEU A 71 5.48 -13.68 4.18
CA LEU A 71 6.46 -13.55 5.26
C LEU A 71 7.09 -14.90 5.64
N SER A 72 6.34 -16.00 5.58
CA SER A 72 6.89 -17.34 5.83
C SER A 72 7.92 -17.78 4.79
N GLU A 73 7.79 -17.30 3.55
CA GLU A 73 8.74 -17.60 2.46
C GLU A 73 9.99 -16.71 2.51
N ILE A 74 9.88 -15.54 3.14
CA ILE A 74 10.92 -14.50 3.21
C ILE A 74 11.76 -14.60 4.49
N LEU A 75 11.12 -14.79 5.63
CA LEU A 75 11.78 -14.81 6.94
C LEU A 75 12.36 -16.20 7.24
N SER A 76 13.49 -16.21 7.93
CA SER A 76 14.05 -17.43 8.52
C SER A 76 13.15 -17.96 9.64
N GLU A 77 13.21 -19.26 9.93
CA GLU A 77 12.30 -19.93 10.87
C GLU A 77 12.29 -19.31 12.27
N GLY A 78 13.44 -18.86 12.77
CA GLY A 78 13.54 -18.21 14.09
C GLY A 78 12.95 -16.79 14.17
N TRP A 79 12.62 -16.18 13.03
CA TRP A 79 12.10 -14.82 12.93
C TRP A 79 10.66 -14.75 12.43
N PHE A 80 10.10 -15.87 11.98
CA PHE A 80 8.71 -15.94 11.57
C PHE A 80 7.80 -16.07 12.79
N MET A 81 6.83 -15.17 12.91
CA MET A 81 5.81 -15.23 13.94
C MET A 81 4.54 -15.87 13.39
N LYS A 82 3.95 -16.79 14.16
CA LYS A 82 2.68 -17.43 13.81
C LYS A 82 1.54 -16.42 13.70
N ASP A 83 1.55 -15.40 14.56
CA ASP A 83 0.53 -14.36 14.58
C ASP A 83 0.91 -13.21 13.64
N ASP A 84 -0.08 -12.66 12.95
CA ASP A 84 0.08 -11.47 12.10
C ASP A 84 -0.22 -10.21 12.90
N ILE A 85 0.81 -9.72 13.62
CA ILE A 85 0.69 -8.54 14.47
C ILE A 85 0.27 -7.30 13.67
N GLY A 86 0.80 -7.14 12.45
CA GLY A 86 0.48 -6.00 11.59
C GLY A 86 -1.00 -5.97 11.24
N ARG A 87 -1.56 -7.11 10.85
CA ARG A 87 -3.00 -7.27 10.62
C ARG A 87 -3.82 -6.98 11.87
N MET A 88 -3.42 -7.50 13.04
CA MET A 88 -4.13 -7.26 14.30
C MET A 88 -4.20 -5.76 14.64
N ILE A 89 -3.08 -5.05 14.54
CA ILE A 89 -3.02 -3.60 14.77
C ILE A 89 -3.95 -2.84 13.81
N LEU A 90 -3.94 -3.18 12.52
CA LEU A 90 -4.81 -2.52 11.54
C LEU A 90 -6.28 -2.82 11.80
N HIS A 91 -6.60 -4.05 12.20
CA HIS A 91 -7.95 -4.45 12.58
C HIS A 91 -8.43 -3.68 13.81
N ASP A 92 -7.56 -3.49 14.81
CA ASP A 92 -7.86 -2.69 15.99
C ASP A 92 -8.14 -1.24 15.61
N TYR A 93 -7.32 -0.61 14.75
CA TYR A 93 -7.57 0.75 14.29
C TYR A 93 -8.89 0.92 13.53
N ILE A 94 -9.28 -0.06 12.71
CA ILE A 94 -10.56 -0.02 11.99
C ILE A 94 -11.75 -0.04 12.97
N ASN A 95 -11.63 -0.74 14.09
CA ASN A 95 -12.71 -0.97 15.05
C ASN A 95 -12.60 -0.11 16.32
N GLN A 96 -11.58 0.74 16.42
CA GLN A 96 -11.28 1.50 17.63
C GLN A 96 -12.37 2.52 17.98
N TYR A 97 -13.08 3.06 16.99
CA TYR A 97 -14.13 4.06 17.18
C TYR A 97 -15.42 3.65 16.50
N ASP A 98 -16.55 4.06 17.08
CA ASP A 98 -17.89 3.86 16.53
C ASP A 98 -18.15 4.83 15.36
N ILE A 99 -17.43 4.60 14.28
CA ILE A 99 -17.55 5.32 13.02
C ILE A 99 -18.38 4.45 12.09
N ASN A 100 -19.59 4.87 11.74
CA ASN A 100 -20.47 4.07 10.86
C ASN A 100 -19.99 4.03 9.41
N GLU A 101 -19.25 5.05 8.99
CA GLU A 101 -18.87 5.28 7.60
C GLU A 101 -17.56 4.54 7.24
N GLU A 102 -17.61 3.69 6.21
CA GLU A 102 -16.50 2.82 5.79
C GLU A 102 -15.25 3.61 5.36
N VAL A 103 -15.41 4.69 4.60
CA VAL A 103 -14.28 5.52 4.15
C VAL A 103 -13.68 6.28 5.32
N SER A 104 -14.49 6.68 6.29
CA SER A 104 -14.00 7.27 7.54
C SER A 104 -13.15 6.29 8.34
N LYS A 105 -13.58 5.03 8.49
CA LYS A 105 -12.78 3.98 9.14
C LYS A 105 -11.41 3.80 8.46
N ILE A 106 -11.39 3.72 7.13
CA ILE A 106 -10.13 3.62 6.35
C ILE A 106 -9.26 4.86 6.53
N THR A 107 -9.87 6.05 6.52
CA THR A 107 -9.17 7.33 6.70
C THR A 107 -8.50 7.37 8.07
N TYR A 108 -9.23 7.00 9.12
CA TYR A 108 -8.71 6.93 10.48
C TYR A 108 -7.57 5.89 10.60
N MET A 109 -7.78 4.67 10.08
CA MET A 109 -6.73 3.64 10.02
C MET A 109 -5.46 4.18 9.32
N THR A 110 -5.62 4.89 8.20
CA THR A 110 -4.50 5.47 7.45
C THR A 110 -3.76 6.54 8.26
N LEU A 111 -4.49 7.41 8.95
CA LEU A 111 -3.89 8.43 9.81
C LEU A 111 -3.04 7.81 10.92
N LYS A 112 -3.54 6.74 11.55
CA LYS A 112 -2.85 6.03 12.65
C LYS A 112 -1.71 5.13 12.18
N ALA A 113 -1.88 4.40 11.09
CA ALA A 113 -0.92 3.40 10.64
C ALA A 113 0.17 3.97 9.71
N ILE A 114 -0.10 5.07 9.02
CA ILE A 114 0.79 5.60 7.99
C ILE A 114 1.16 7.06 8.28
N SER A 115 0.18 7.96 8.39
CA SER A 115 0.50 9.38 8.46
C SER A 115 1.27 9.75 9.71
N SER A 116 0.83 9.30 10.89
CA SER A 116 1.51 9.57 12.16
C SER A 116 2.89 8.90 12.28
N PRO A 117 3.03 7.57 12.12
CA PRO A 117 4.31 6.90 12.38
C PRO A 117 5.29 6.93 11.20
N ILE A 118 4.87 7.29 9.98
CA ILE A 118 5.75 7.22 8.80
C ILE A 118 5.87 8.58 8.11
N GLU A 119 4.75 9.21 7.72
CA GLU A 119 4.81 10.43 6.90
C GLU A 119 5.27 11.64 7.72
N LEU A 120 4.72 11.83 8.92
CA LEU A 120 5.10 12.94 9.80
C LEU A 120 6.53 12.82 10.30
N LEU A 121 7.02 11.60 10.56
CA LEU A 121 8.44 11.40 10.91
C LEU A 121 9.37 11.79 9.76
N LYS A 122 9.02 11.43 8.51
CA LYS A 122 9.81 11.85 7.34
C LYS A 122 9.84 13.36 7.18
N ILE A 123 8.70 14.02 7.37
CA ILE A 123 8.61 15.48 7.32
C ILE A 123 9.52 16.08 8.39
N SER A 124 9.40 15.63 9.65
CA SER A 124 10.23 16.11 10.75
C SER A 124 11.73 15.92 10.50
N SER A 125 12.14 14.76 9.95
CA SER A 125 13.54 14.56 9.54
C SER A 125 13.99 15.55 8.47
N ILE A 126 13.16 15.82 7.45
CA ILE A 126 13.48 16.80 6.41
C ILE A 126 13.58 18.21 6.99
N GLU A 127 12.67 18.60 7.88
CA GLU A 127 12.70 19.91 8.54
C GLU A 127 14.00 20.09 9.34
N ASN A 128 14.39 19.08 10.12
CA ASN A 128 15.61 19.10 10.92
C ASN A 128 16.88 19.22 10.05
N GLU A 129 16.95 18.47 8.95
CA GLU A 129 18.13 18.46 8.07
C GLU A 129 18.21 19.71 7.18
N SER A 130 17.07 20.28 6.77
CA SER A 130 17.04 21.43 5.85
C SER A 130 16.95 22.78 6.55
N GLY A 131 16.54 22.82 7.82
CA GLY A 131 16.20 24.04 8.54
C GLY A 131 14.93 24.74 8.03
N ILE A 132 14.14 24.06 7.17
CA ILE A 132 12.91 24.60 6.57
C ILE A 132 11.71 24.04 7.30
N SER A 133 10.80 24.90 7.77
CA SER A 133 9.51 24.47 8.32
C SER A 133 8.52 24.07 7.22
N ILE A 134 7.92 22.89 7.36
CA ILE A 134 6.96 22.29 6.43
C ILE A 134 5.59 22.21 7.11
N TYR A 135 4.61 22.89 6.53
CA TYR A 135 3.24 22.90 7.06
C TYR A 135 2.35 21.88 6.34
N THR A 136 1.57 21.12 7.11
CA THR A 136 0.62 20.11 6.63
C THR A 136 -0.82 20.50 6.94
N PRO A 137 -1.39 21.52 6.28
CA PRO A 137 -2.70 22.08 6.65
C PRO A 137 -3.84 21.07 6.60
N TYR A 138 -3.73 20.03 5.76
CA TYR A 138 -4.73 18.96 5.67
C TYR A 138 -4.74 18.01 6.88
N LEU A 139 -3.75 18.10 7.77
CA LEU A 139 -3.65 17.31 8.99
C LEU A 139 -4.08 18.11 10.23
N SER A 140 -4.70 19.27 10.08
CA SER A 140 -5.26 19.99 11.22
C SER A 140 -6.37 19.16 11.88
N HIS A 141 -6.43 19.23 13.21
CA HIS A 141 -7.43 18.50 14.01
C HIS A 141 -8.85 18.86 13.56
N ASP A 142 -9.16 20.16 13.46
CA ASP A 142 -10.49 20.65 13.06
C ASP A 142 -10.93 20.10 11.70
N LEU A 143 -10.02 20.04 10.72
CA LEU A 143 -10.36 19.52 9.40
C LEU A 143 -10.55 18.01 9.42
N ILE A 144 -9.71 17.28 10.15
CA ILE A 144 -9.84 15.83 10.29
C ILE A 144 -11.17 15.50 10.97
N GLU A 145 -11.49 16.15 12.09
CA GLU A 145 -12.75 15.93 12.82
C GLU A 145 -13.96 16.24 11.96
N PHE A 146 -13.97 17.39 11.27
CA PHE A 146 -15.01 17.73 10.32
C PHE A 146 -15.15 16.68 9.21
N VAL A 147 -14.05 16.27 8.57
CA VAL A 147 -14.11 15.29 7.49
C VAL A 147 -14.56 13.93 8.00
N LEU A 148 -14.16 13.51 9.20
CA LEU A 148 -14.60 12.24 9.78
C LEU A 148 -16.09 12.25 10.16
N SER A 149 -16.67 13.40 10.52
CA SER A 149 -18.09 13.53 10.84
C SER A 149 -19.02 13.51 9.61
N LEU A 150 -18.48 13.71 8.41
CA LEU A 150 -19.29 13.72 7.18
C LEU A 150 -19.70 12.30 6.74
N PRO A 151 -20.88 12.13 6.13
CA PRO A 151 -21.23 10.91 5.39
C PRO A 151 -20.26 10.64 4.23
N ASP A 152 -20.06 9.37 3.86
CA ASP A 152 -19.13 8.98 2.79
C ASP A 152 -19.54 9.53 1.41
N SER A 153 -20.82 9.82 1.21
CA SER A 153 -21.35 10.44 -0.01
C SER A 153 -20.75 11.81 -0.33
N TYR A 154 -20.25 12.54 0.68
CA TYR A 154 -19.51 13.79 0.49
C TYR A 154 -18.05 13.57 0.14
N LYS A 155 -17.49 12.37 0.38
CA LYS A 155 -16.06 12.08 0.23
C LYS A 155 -15.77 11.40 -1.10
N VAL A 156 -16.62 10.44 -1.47
CA VAL A 156 -16.43 9.56 -2.62
C VAL A 156 -17.76 9.18 -3.27
N ASN A 157 -17.69 8.87 -4.57
CA ASN A 157 -18.73 8.13 -5.29
C ASN A 157 -18.07 7.04 -6.15
N ASP A 158 -18.87 6.31 -6.93
CA ASP A 158 -18.43 5.17 -7.74
C ASP A 158 -17.25 5.45 -8.69
N LYS A 159 -17.03 6.72 -9.05
CA LYS A 159 -16.04 7.11 -10.07
C LYS A 159 -14.97 8.05 -9.54
N ILE A 160 -15.30 8.88 -8.55
CA ILE A 160 -14.51 10.04 -8.15
C ILE A 160 -14.40 10.05 -6.62
N GLY A 161 -13.17 10.15 -6.13
CA GLY A 161 -12.89 10.49 -4.75
C GLY A 161 -12.50 11.96 -4.57
N LYS A 162 -12.41 12.38 -3.31
CA LYS A 162 -12.16 13.77 -2.90
C LYS A 162 -13.28 14.71 -3.38
N LEU A 163 -14.54 14.29 -3.30
CA LEU A 163 -15.68 15.03 -3.86
C LEU A 163 -15.83 16.41 -3.22
N ILE A 164 -16.01 16.48 -1.91
CA ILE A 164 -16.15 17.75 -1.19
C ILE A 164 -14.95 18.67 -1.47
N LEU A 165 -13.73 18.13 -1.45
CA LEU A 165 -12.53 18.91 -1.76
C LEU A 165 -12.55 19.50 -3.17
N ARG A 166 -12.97 18.71 -4.17
CA ARG A 166 -13.06 19.19 -5.56
C ARG A 166 -14.12 20.28 -5.70
N MET A 167 -15.26 20.10 -5.05
CA MET A 167 -16.37 21.06 -5.09
C MET A 167 -15.98 22.38 -4.39
N SER A 168 -15.30 22.31 -3.24
CA SER A 168 -14.86 23.48 -2.48
C SER A 168 -13.93 24.41 -3.28
N PHE A 169 -13.14 23.87 -4.21
CA PHE A 169 -12.17 24.64 -5.00
C PHE A 169 -12.55 24.73 -6.48
N GLU A 170 -13.74 24.27 -6.89
CA GLU A 170 -14.12 24.23 -8.31
C GLU A 170 -14.08 25.60 -8.99
N SER A 171 -14.41 26.65 -8.22
CA SER A 171 -14.39 28.05 -8.66
C SER A 171 -13.00 28.70 -8.61
N ASP A 172 -12.07 28.15 -7.83
CA ASP A 172 -10.77 28.77 -7.55
C ASP A 172 -9.64 28.28 -8.46
N ILE A 173 -9.77 27.08 -9.04
CA ILE A 173 -8.72 26.48 -9.85
C ILE A 173 -9.25 26.02 -11.22
N PRO A 174 -8.39 25.95 -12.26
CA PRO A 174 -8.83 25.59 -13.60
C PRO A 174 -9.55 24.23 -13.62
N LEU A 175 -10.67 24.14 -14.35
CA LEU A 175 -11.51 22.94 -14.44
C LEU A 175 -10.73 21.67 -14.83
N ARG A 176 -9.66 21.82 -15.65
CA ARG A 176 -8.76 20.72 -16.02
C ARG A 176 -8.05 20.09 -14.81
N ILE A 177 -7.76 20.88 -13.77
CA ILE A 177 -7.15 20.43 -12.51
C ILE A 177 -8.23 19.79 -11.63
N VAL A 178 -9.40 20.42 -11.50
CA VAL A 178 -10.55 19.90 -10.75
C VAL A 178 -10.99 18.53 -11.28
N LYS A 179 -10.94 18.30 -12.59
CA LYS A 179 -11.32 17.03 -13.23
C LYS A 179 -10.17 16.02 -13.35
N ARG A 180 -8.95 16.39 -12.94
CA ARG A 180 -7.77 15.53 -13.10
C ARG A 180 -7.91 14.26 -12.25
N SER A 181 -7.53 13.12 -12.84
CA SER A 181 -7.42 11.85 -12.12
C SER A 181 -6.33 11.90 -11.05
N LYS A 182 -6.46 11.09 -10.00
CA LYS A 182 -5.45 10.99 -8.95
C LYS A 182 -4.13 10.52 -9.57
N ALA A 183 -3.11 11.37 -9.51
CA ALA A 183 -1.74 10.98 -9.81
C ALA A 183 -1.12 10.38 -8.55
N ASN A 184 -0.44 9.24 -8.71
CA ASN A 184 0.35 8.67 -7.62
C ASN A 184 1.72 9.36 -7.61
N PHE A 185 2.18 9.75 -6.43
CA PHE A 185 3.53 10.25 -6.22
C PHE A 185 4.38 9.15 -5.57
N ASN A 186 4.46 8.00 -6.24
CA ASN A 186 5.26 6.90 -5.74
C ASN A 186 6.67 7.00 -6.34
N PRO A 187 7.74 6.99 -5.51
CA PRO A 187 9.09 6.90 -6.04
C PRO A 187 9.26 5.60 -6.86
N PRO A 188 10.16 5.59 -7.85
CA PRO A 188 10.39 4.42 -8.70
C PRO A 188 11.24 3.37 -7.97
N LEU A 189 10.79 2.92 -6.79
CA LEU A 189 11.54 2.03 -5.87
C LEU A 189 12.10 0.80 -6.57
N GLY A 190 11.29 0.16 -7.41
CA GLY A 190 11.70 -1.01 -8.17
C GLY A 190 12.87 -0.74 -9.13
N TYR A 191 12.90 0.44 -9.74
CA TYR A 191 14.03 0.87 -10.59
C TYR A 191 15.25 1.18 -9.73
N TRP A 192 15.11 1.99 -8.68
CA TRP A 192 16.22 2.31 -7.78
C TRP A 192 16.90 1.06 -7.23
N LEU A 193 16.14 0.10 -6.69
CA LEU A 193 16.70 -1.14 -6.12
C LEU A 193 17.35 -2.08 -7.15
N THR A 194 17.11 -1.88 -8.45
CA THR A 194 17.67 -2.71 -9.53
C THR A 194 18.64 -1.95 -10.44
N SER A 195 18.87 -0.67 -10.16
CA SER A 195 19.74 0.26 -10.86
C SER A 195 20.50 1.11 -9.83
N ASP A 196 20.06 2.34 -9.58
CA ASP A 196 20.83 3.39 -8.90
C ASP A 196 21.26 3.03 -7.46
N LEU A 197 20.47 2.24 -6.76
CA LEU A 197 20.72 1.78 -5.39
C LEU A 197 21.03 0.27 -5.33
N GLN A 198 21.26 -0.40 -6.47
CA GLN A 198 21.49 -1.85 -6.50
C GLN A 198 22.66 -2.27 -5.62
N ASP A 199 23.78 -1.55 -5.69
CA ASP A 199 24.98 -1.92 -4.95
C ASP A 199 24.78 -1.69 -3.46
N ILE A 200 24.17 -0.56 -3.07
CA ILE A 200 23.82 -0.25 -1.68
C ILE A 200 22.85 -1.29 -1.11
N PHE A 201 21.86 -1.71 -1.91
CA PHE A 201 20.93 -2.78 -1.54
C PHE A 201 21.68 -4.07 -1.22
N TRP A 202 22.56 -4.53 -2.11
CA TRP A 202 23.27 -5.79 -1.90
C TRP A 202 24.34 -5.70 -0.81
N GLU A 203 25.04 -4.58 -0.66
CA GLU A 203 25.94 -4.35 0.49
C GLU A 203 25.20 -4.37 1.82
N THR A 204 23.97 -3.86 1.84
CA THR A 204 23.09 -3.90 3.02
C THR A 204 22.66 -5.33 3.33
N MET A 205 22.24 -6.09 2.32
CA MET A 205 21.79 -7.48 2.47
C MET A 205 22.93 -8.45 2.81
N LYS A 206 24.18 -8.18 2.41
CA LYS A 206 25.36 -8.98 2.81
C LYS A 206 25.57 -9.01 4.32
N LYS A 207 25.08 -7.99 5.04
CA LYS A 207 25.17 -7.87 6.50
C LYS A 207 23.95 -8.46 7.22
N ASP A 208 23.07 -9.17 6.52
CA ASP A 208 21.95 -9.89 7.14
C ASP A 208 22.47 -10.85 8.22
N LYS A 209 21.90 -10.74 9.42
CA LYS A 209 22.26 -11.56 10.59
C LYS A 209 21.40 -12.83 10.69
N GLY A 210 20.86 -13.29 9.57
CA GLY A 210 20.01 -14.48 9.47
C GLY A 210 18.51 -14.19 9.60
N PHE A 211 18.08 -12.96 9.40
CA PHE A 211 16.65 -12.60 9.39
C PHE A 211 15.94 -13.18 8.17
N PHE A 212 16.64 -13.22 7.04
CA PHE A 212 16.03 -13.50 5.74
C PHE A 212 16.56 -14.78 5.10
N LYS A 213 15.68 -15.43 4.35
CA LYS A 213 16.04 -16.45 3.36
C LYS A 213 16.63 -15.74 2.14
N ASN A 214 17.92 -15.38 2.20
CA ASN A 214 18.59 -14.56 1.16
C ASN A 214 18.44 -15.09 -0.27
N ASN A 215 18.40 -16.41 -0.45
CA ASN A 215 18.12 -17.02 -1.76
C ASN A 215 16.76 -16.61 -2.32
N HIS A 216 15.72 -16.55 -1.47
CA HIS A 216 14.38 -16.10 -1.86
C HIS A 216 14.38 -14.61 -2.23
N ILE A 217 15.04 -13.76 -1.43
CA ILE A 217 15.19 -12.32 -1.73
C ILE A 217 15.89 -12.10 -3.08
N TYR A 218 16.93 -12.88 -3.38
CA TYR A 218 17.60 -12.83 -4.67
C TYR A 218 16.68 -13.19 -5.83
N GLN A 219 15.80 -14.21 -5.68
CA GLN A 219 14.82 -14.53 -6.72
C GLN A 219 13.80 -13.39 -6.89
N MET A 220 13.28 -12.81 -5.81
CA MET A 220 12.38 -11.65 -5.88
C MET A 220 13.05 -10.49 -6.63
N TRP A 221 14.28 -10.15 -6.26
CA TRP A 221 15.05 -9.10 -6.89
C TRP A 221 15.30 -9.37 -8.38
N LYS A 222 15.68 -10.60 -8.75
CA LYS A 222 15.88 -10.99 -10.16
C LYS A 222 14.59 -10.84 -10.96
N GLN A 223 13.45 -11.28 -10.43
CA GLN A 223 12.15 -11.14 -11.09
C GLN A 223 11.71 -9.68 -11.23
N GLN A 224 12.02 -8.82 -10.25
CA GLN A 224 11.81 -7.38 -10.32
C GLN A 224 12.67 -6.76 -11.43
N LYS A 225 13.97 -7.09 -11.47
CA LYS A 225 14.93 -6.54 -12.44
C LYS A 225 14.57 -6.84 -13.89
N ILE A 226 14.11 -8.06 -14.18
CA ILE A 226 13.68 -8.44 -15.54
C ILE A 226 12.23 -8.05 -15.85
N GLY A 227 11.53 -7.40 -14.92
CA GLY A 227 10.14 -6.98 -15.12
C GLY A 227 9.13 -8.14 -15.18
N LEU A 228 9.42 -9.27 -14.54
CA LEU A 228 8.51 -10.41 -14.44
C LEU A 228 7.44 -10.19 -13.36
N ARG A 229 7.84 -9.66 -12.20
CA ARG A 229 6.96 -9.36 -11.06
C ARG A 229 7.26 -7.96 -10.53
N ASP A 230 6.28 -7.38 -9.85
CA ASP A 230 6.46 -6.17 -9.07
C ASP A 230 6.62 -6.51 -7.59
N TYR A 231 7.87 -6.47 -7.12
CA TYR A 231 8.26 -6.58 -5.71
C TYR A 231 8.77 -5.24 -5.16
N SER A 232 8.45 -4.11 -5.80
CA SER A 232 9.04 -2.81 -5.46
C SER A 232 8.83 -2.43 -4.00
N ALA A 233 7.62 -2.63 -3.45
CA ALA A 233 7.31 -2.29 -2.06
C ALA A 233 7.91 -3.31 -1.09
N GLN A 234 7.87 -4.60 -1.45
CA GLN A 234 8.41 -5.70 -0.66
C GLN A 234 9.92 -5.59 -0.49
N LEU A 235 10.66 -5.43 -1.59
CA LEU A 235 12.11 -5.27 -1.57
C LEU A 235 12.52 -4.00 -0.85
N TRP A 236 11.74 -2.92 -0.97
CA TRP A 236 12.00 -1.68 -0.22
C TRP A 236 11.80 -1.87 1.28
N ALA A 237 10.76 -2.59 1.71
CA ALA A 237 10.53 -2.88 3.12
C ALA A 237 11.65 -3.74 3.71
N ILE A 238 12.09 -4.78 2.99
CA ILE A 238 13.23 -5.62 3.37
C ILE A 238 14.51 -4.78 3.48
N PHE A 239 14.78 -3.96 2.46
CA PHE A 239 15.94 -3.06 2.44
C PHE A 239 15.94 -2.09 3.62
N ALA A 240 14.82 -1.39 3.84
CA ALA A 240 14.68 -0.42 4.91
C ALA A 240 14.86 -1.06 6.30
N PHE A 241 14.29 -2.25 6.50
CA PHE A 241 14.48 -3.01 7.73
C PHE A 241 15.96 -3.38 7.93
N GLN A 242 16.59 -4.01 6.94
CA GLN A 242 17.99 -4.45 7.07
C GLN A 242 18.94 -3.25 7.24
N PHE A 243 18.69 -2.15 6.54
CA PHE A 243 19.44 -0.91 6.70
C PHE A 243 19.34 -0.35 8.12
N TRP A 244 18.12 -0.33 8.67
CA TRP A 244 17.89 0.08 10.06
C TRP A 244 18.62 -0.83 11.04
N VAL A 245 18.55 -2.16 10.88
CA VAL A 245 19.27 -3.11 11.72
C VAL A 245 20.76 -2.83 11.69
N ASN A 246 21.37 -2.73 10.49
CA ASN A 246 22.81 -2.47 10.33
C ASN A 246 23.28 -1.16 10.97
N SER A 247 22.38 -0.18 11.09
CA SER A 247 22.70 1.15 11.62
C SER A 247 22.55 1.25 13.14
N ASN A 248 21.76 0.36 13.75
CA ASN A 248 21.37 0.45 15.17
C ASN A 248 21.81 -0.77 16.01
N TYR A 249 22.19 -1.88 15.38
CA TYR A 249 22.55 -3.14 16.04
C TYR A 249 23.72 -3.83 15.34
#